data_AF-A0A849X313-F1
#
_entry.id   AF-A0A849X313-F1
#
_cell.length_a   1.000
_cell.length_b   1.000
_cell.length_c   1.000
_cell.angle_alpha   90.00
_cell.angle_beta   90.00
_cell.angle_gamma   90.00
#
_symmetry.space_group_name_H-M   'P 1'
#
loop_
_entity.id
_entity.type
_entity.pdbx_description
1 polymer ?
#
loop_
_entity_poly.entity_id
_entity_poly.type
_entity_poly.pdbx_seq_one_letter_code
_entity_poly.pdbx_strand_id
1 'polypeptide(L)'
;ERTAPCYLALAHHEDDLAETVVQRLMRGTGLAGLAAMRPVNGVRIRPWLKVPQQVIREAAVEQGVSWREDSSNLDRKYERNWVRHELLPLMELRRPGTKRHLAALALEAAEFARTRPLQLLPLATVGGSRFFSLAALRAADSALLHKVFQLDRAHTQRLEKFFRSKNSGSYPAPGVLIRVSCGLVYVAPKGEPELPGARGEGRVWESLLGRWKLENDGSFSGAHARGRLKKLQVPLWFRNSVPCLERRRGEVEPLVPPRWFEPWQTAGWSFEPSELSRRIFAPLQRSTGRTPENSPEDGRRSR
;
A
#
# COMPACT_ATOMS: atom_id res chain seq x y z
N GLU A 1 28.93 -17.73 23.14
CA GLU A 1 29.39 -17.43 21.78
C GLU A 1 28.21 -17.40 20.82
N ARG A 2 27.96 -16.29 20.11
CA ARG A 2 26.99 -16.27 19.01
C ARG A 2 27.76 -16.68 17.76
N THR A 3 27.58 -17.91 17.28
CA THR A 3 28.12 -18.36 16.00
C THR A 3 27.64 -17.40 14.90
N ALA A 4 28.57 -16.85 14.12
CA ALA A 4 28.25 -15.99 13.00
C ALA A 4 27.22 -16.68 12.08
N PRO A 5 26.29 -15.94 11.46
CA PRO A 5 25.30 -16.53 10.57
C PRO A 5 26.02 -17.25 9.42
N CYS A 6 25.82 -18.57 9.32
CA CYS A 6 26.35 -19.37 8.23
C CYS A 6 25.47 -19.16 6.99
N TYR A 7 26.06 -18.65 5.91
CA TYR A 7 25.40 -18.49 4.62
C TYR A 7 25.64 -19.72 3.74
N LEU A 8 24.59 -20.15 3.04
CA LEU A 8 24.65 -21.22 2.04
C LEU A 8 24.69 -20.62 0.64
N ALA A 9 25.84 -20.70 -0.02
CA ALA A 9 26.00 -20.28 -1.41
C ALA A 9 25.52 -21.39 -2.36
N LEU A 10 24.64 -21.03 -3.30
CA LEU A 10 24.12 -21.92 -4.33
C LEU A 10 24.58 -21.43 -5.71
N ALA A 11 25.04 -22.36 -6.54
CA ALA A 11 25.53 -22.10 -7.89
C ALA A 11 24.40 -21.92 -8.93
N HIS A 12 23.25 -21.35 -8.51
CA HIS A 12 22.16 -21.07 -9.44
C HIS A 12 22.55 -19.93 -10.38
N HIS A 13 22.30 -20.12 -11.67
CA HIS A 13 22.68 -19.18 -12.72
C HIS A 13 21.48 -18.64 -13.51
N GLU A 14 21.73 -17.80 -14.52
CA GLU A 14 20.69 -17.14 -15.32
C GLU A 14 19.75 -18.15 -16.01
N ASP A 15 20.31 -19.20 -16.63
CA ASP A 15 19.50 -20.24 -17.28
C ASP A 15 18.59 -21.00 -16.29
N ASP A 16 19.04 -21.25 -15.05
CA ASP A 16 18.18 -21.86 -14.02
C ASP A 16 16.98 -20.96 -13.66
N LEU A 17 17.19 -19.64 -13.71
CA LEU A 17 16.12 -18.68 -13.47
C LEU A 17 15.08 -18.76 -14.60
N ALA A 18 15.53 -18.83 -15.85
CA ALA A 18 14.65 -19.02 -17.01
C ALA A 18 13.85 -20.32 -16.93
N GLU A 19 14.50 -21.44 -16.59
CA GLU A 19 13.83 -22.75 -16.36
C GLU A 19 12.73 -22.64 -15.31
N THR A 20 13.03 -21.98 -14.19
CA THR A 20 12.09 -21.83 -13.08
C THR A 20 10.89 -20.96 -13.47
N VAL A 21 11.10 -19.92 -14.28
CA VAL A 21 10.00 -19.10 -14.82
C VAL A 21 9.05 -19.93 -15.65
N VAL A 22 9.58 -20.72 -16.59
CA VAL A 22 8.76 -21.56 -17.48
C VAL A 22 7.97 -22.59 -16.69
N GLN A 23 8.59 -23.29 -15.73
CA GLN A 23 7.88 -24.22 -14.85
C GLN A 23 6.73 -23.55 -14.09
N ARG A 24 6.97 -22.35 -13.54
CA ARG A 24 5.93 -21.62 -12.80
C ARG A 24 4.80 -21.12 -13.70
N LEU A 25 5.12 -20.72 -14.93
CA LEU A 25 4.12 -20.37 -15.94
C LEU A 25 3.21 -21.56 -16.25
N MET A 26 3.79 -22.74 -16.51
CA MET A 26 3.03 -23.96 -16.81
C MET A 26 2.12 -24.39 -15.66
N ARG A 27 2.52 -24.15 -14.40
CA ARG A 27 1.72 -24.48 -13.20
C ARG A 27 0.65 -23.44 -12.84
N GLY A 28 0.59 -22.32 -13.57
CA GLY A 28 -0.30 -21.20 -13.26
C GLY A 28 0.23 -20.37 -12.09
N THR A 29 0.96 -19.29 -12.40
CA THR A 29 1.49 -18.36 -11.41
C THR A 29 0.99 -16.93 -11.63
N GLY A 30 0.84 -16.18 -10.54
CA GLY A 30 0.72 -14.72 -10.60
C GLY A 30 2.08 -14.02 -10.69
N LEU A 31 2.07 -12.69 -10.79
CA LEU A 31 3.26 -11.84 -10.94
C LEU A 31 4.30 -12.05 -9.82
N ALA A 32 3.84 -12.23 -8.57
CA ALA A 32 4.75 -12.50 -7.45
C ALA A 32 5.51 -13.84 -7.61
N GLY A 33 4.91 -14.83 -8.26
CA GLY A 33 5.59 -16.09 -8.53
C GLY A 33 6.46 -16.05 -9.79
N LEU A 34 6.27 -15.08 -10.71
CA LEU A 34 7.21 -14.83 -11.82
C LEU A 34 8.58 -14.37 -11.34
N ALA A 35 8.67 -13.79 -10.13
CA ALA A 35 9.94 -13.46 -9.48
C ALA A 35 10.87 -14.67 -9.26
N ALA A 36 10.41 -15.91 -9.56
CA ALA A 36 11.20 -17.14 -9.57
C ALA A 36 12.11 -17.29 -8.34
N MET A 37 13.41 -17.04 -8.52
CA MET A 37 14.42 -17.08 -7.47
C MET A 37 14.99 -15.69 -7.18
N ARG A 38 15.38 -15.45 -5.92
CA ARG A 38 16.01 -14.20 -5.48
C ARG A 38 17.51 -14.39 -5.27
N PRO A 39 18.34 -13.35 -5.51
CA PRO A 39 19.78 -13.41 -5.22
C PRO A 39 20.08 -13.76 -3.75
N VAL A 40 19.25 -13.25 -2.84
CA VAL A 40 19.31 -13.56 -1.40
C VAL A 40 17.94 -14.00 -0.93
N ASN A 41 17.87 -15.14 -0.24
CA ASN A 41 16.66 -15.64 0.40
C ASN A 41 17.00 -16.27 1.76
N GLY A 42 16.85 -15.48 2.83
CA GLY A 42 17.31 -15.88 4.17
C GLY A 42 18.83 -16.11 4.16
N VAL A 43 19.25 -17.28 4.64
CA VAL A 43 20.67 -17.71 4.64
C VAL A 43 21.18 -18.18 3.27
N ARG A 44 20.31 -18.35 2.27
CA ARG A 44 20.70 -18.84 0.94
C ARG A 44 21.07 -17.67 0.04
N ILE A 45 22.29 -17.66 -0.47
CA ILE A 45 22.79 -16.68 -1.44
C ILE A 45 23.06 -17.36 -2.80
N ARG A 46 22.80 -16.64 -3.89
CA ARG A 46 22.98 -17.11 -5.28
C ARG A 46 23.84 -16.11 -6.05
N PRO A 47 25.17 -16.13 -5.87
CA PRO A 47 26.05 -15.11 -6.46
C PRO A 47 25.97 -15.06 -7.99
N TRP A 48 25.75 -16.20 -8.64
CA TRP A 48 25.74 -16.33 -10.10
C TRP A 48 24.37 -16.17 -10.75
N LEU A 49 23.34 -15.77 -10.01
CA LEU A 49 21.96 -15.78 -10.53
C LEU A 49 21.74 -14.91 -11.78
N LYS A 50 22.63 -13.95 -12.03
CA LYS A 50 22.62 -13.05 -13.21
C LYS A 50 23.72 -13.37 -14.23
N VAL A 51 24.41 -14.50 -14.06
CA VAL A 51 25.53 -14.92 -14.90
C VAL A 51 25.03 -16.04 -15.83
N PRO A 52 25.23 -15.96 -17.15
CA PRO A 52 24.90 -17.04 -18.07
C PRO A 52 25.66 -18.31 -17.75
N GLN A 53 25.03 -19.48 -17.96
CA GLN A 53 25.72 -20.77 -17.76
C GLN A 53 26.99 -20.89 -18.61
N GLN A 54 26.95 -20.37 -19.83
CA GLN A 54 28.07 -20.42 -20.76
C GLN A 54 29.32 -19.72 -20.19
N VAL A 55 29.15 -18.53 -19.60
CA VAL A 55 30.25 -17.77 -18.97
C VAL A 55 30.88 -18.54 -17.83
N ILE A 56 30.07 -19.25 -17.03
CA ILE A 56 30.56 -20.08 -15.91
C ILE A 56 31.39 -21.26 -16.44
N ARG A 57 30.95 -21.89 -17.54
CA ARG A 57 31.67 -23.01 -18.17
C ARG A 57 32.99 -22.55 -18.78
N GLU A 58 32.98 -21.45 -19.51
CA GLU A 58 34.18 -20.86 -20.11
C GLU A 58 35.22 -20.54 -19.01
N ALA A 59 34.80 -19.87 -17.93
CA ALA A 59 35.67 -19.58 -16.79
C ALA A 59 36.21 -20.85 -16.11
N ALA A 60 35.41 -21.91 -15.99
CA ALA A 60 35.86 -23.17 -15.43
C ALA A 60 36.95 -23.83 -16.30
N VAL A 61 36.78 -23.80 -17.62
CA VAL A 61 37.78 -24.33 -18.57
C VAL A 61 39.06 -23.49 -18.52
N GLU A 62 38.97 -22.16 -18.56
CA GLU A 62 40.12 -21.26 -18.48
C GLU A 62 40.94 -21.45 -17.20
N GLN A 63 40.26 -21.75 -16.08
CA GLN A 63 40.91 -22.01 -14.80
C GLN A 63 41.33 -23.48 -14.59
N GLY A 64 41.09 -24.35 -15.57
CA GLY A 64 41.41 -25.78 -15.45
C GLY A 64 40.63 -26.51 -14.36
N VAL A 65 39.45 -26.00 -14.00
CA VAL A 65 38.57 -26.62 -13.01
C VAL A 65 37.88 -27.82 -13.64
N SER A 66 38.10 -29.00 -13.07
CA SER A 66 37.35 -30.20 -13.45
C SER A 66 36.01 -30.26 -12.72
N TRP A 67 34.97 -30.74 -13.41
CA TRP A 67 33.66 -31.00 -12.82
C TRP A 67 33.16 -32.38 -13.22
N ARG A 68 32.15 -32.87 -12.49
CA ARG A 68 31.47 -34.14 -12.77
C ARG A 68 30.05 -33.85 -13.27
N GLU A 69 29.65 -34.52 -14.34
CA GLU A 69 28.25 -34.51 -14.77
C GLU A 69 27.47 -35.63 -14.08
N ASP A 70 26.35 -35.26 -13.45
CA ASP A 70 25.42 -36.22 -12.86
C ASP A 70 24.52 -36.79 -13.95
N SER A 71 24.50 -38.12 -14.10
CA SER A 71 23.68 -38.85 -15.07
C SER A 71 22.18 -38.57 -14.92
N SER A 72 21.71 -38.23 -13.72
CA SER A 72 20.30 -37.90 -13.46
C SER A 72 19.86 -36.59 -14.12
N ASN A 73 20.80 -35.71 -14.48
CA ASN A 73 20.50 -34.47 -15.22
C ASN A 73 20.02 -34.71 -16.66
N LEU A 74 20.20 -35.93 -17.18
CA LEU A 74 19.74 -36.33 -18.52
C LEU A 74 18.34 -36.96 -18.48
N ASP A 75 17.82 -37.30 -17.30
CA ASP A 75 16.51 -37.94 -17.16
C ASP A 75 15.38 -36.92 -17.38
N ARG A 76 14.74 -37.01 -18.55
CA ARG A 76 13.64 -36.14 -18.98
C ARG A 76 12.31 -36.42 -18.27
N LYS A 77 12.23 -37.46 -17.43
CA LYS A 77 11.06 -37.73 -16.58
C LYS A 77 10.77 -36.57 -15.63
N TYR A 78 11.80 -35.85 -15.20
CA TYR A 78 11.64 -34.68 -14.35
C TYR A 78 11.31 -33.45 -15.20
N GLU A 79 10.21 -32.75 -14.86
CA GLU A 79 9.74 -31.55 -15.57
C GLU A 79 10.86 -30.51 -15.77
N ARG A 80 11.77 -30.36 -14.80
CA ARG A 80 12.90 -29.45 -14.91
C ARG A 80 13.87 -29.83 -16.04
N ASN A 81 14.23 -31.10 -16.12
CA ASN A 81 15.13 -31.60 -17.16
C ASN A 81 14.46 -31.55 -18.53
N TRP A 82 13.16 -31.86 -18.60
CA TRP A 82 12.38 -31.68 -19.83
C TRP A 82 12.37 -30.21 -20.28
N VAL A 83 12.12 -29.26 -19.38
CA VAL A 83 12.18 -27.82 -19.71
C VAL A 83 13.56 -27.42 -20.22
N ARG A 84 14.63 -27.88 -19.55
CA ARG A 84 16.03 -27.57 -19.91
C ARG A 84 16.43 -28.14 -21.27
N HIS A 85 16.07 -29.39 -21.56
CA HIS A 85 16.59 -30.12 -22.72
C HIS A 85 15.67 -30.10 -23.94
N GLU A 86 14.37 -29.85 -23.76
CA GLU A 86 13.38 -29.85 -24.85
C GLU A 86 12.84 -28.45 -25.09
N LEU A 87 12.16 -27.88 -24.09
CA LEU A 87 11.33 -26.69 -24.31
C LEU A 87 12.16 -25.42 -24.49
N LEU A 88 13.11 -25.15 -23.59
CA LEU A 88 13.93 -23.94 -23.69
C LEU A 88 14.78 -23.92 -24.97
N PRO A 89 15.44 -25.01 -25.40
CA PRO A 89 16.15 -25.05 -26.68
C PRO A 89 15.25 -24.74 -27.87
N LEU A 90 14.00 -25.26 -27.90
CA LEU A 90 13.04 -24.96 -28.97
C LEU A 90 12.65 -23.47 -28.98
N MET A 91 12.42 -22.88 -27.80
CA MET A 91 12.12 -21.46 -27.67
C MET A 91 13.30 -20.59 -28.12
N GLU A 92 14.52 -20.97 -27.74
CA GLU A 92 15.76 -20.28 -28.10
C GLU A 92 16.05 -20.38 -29.60
N LEU A 93 15.82 -21.54 -30.22
CA LEU A 93 15.94 -21.74 -31.66
C LEU A 93 14.95 -20.88 -32.43
N ARG A 94 13.69 -20.81 -31.96
CA ARG A 94 12.66 -19.99 -32.60
C ARG A 94 12.93 -18.49 -32.43
N ARG A 95 13.44 -18.09 -31.27
CA ARG A 95 13.76 -16.70 -30.94
C ARG A 95 15.01 -16.64 -30.06
N PRO A 96 16.18 -16.35 -30.63
CA PRO A 96 17.41 -16.19 -29.87
C PRO A 96 17.30 -15.12 -28.78
N GLY A 97 17.91 -15.37 -27.63
CA GLY A 97 17.86 -14.54 -26.43
C GLY A 97 16.64 -14.82 -25.53
N THR A 98 15.80 -15.80 -25.83
CA THR A 98 14.59 -16.09 -25.03
C THR A 98 14.91 -16.43 -23.59
N LYS A 99 15.94 -17.25 -23.34
CA LYS A 99 16.38 -17.55 -21.97
C LYS A 99 16.73 -16.28 -21.18
N ARG A 100 17.48 -15.38 -21.79
CA ARG A 100 17.84 -14.08 -21.21
C ARG A 100 16.62 -13.20 -20.93
N HIS A 101 15.67 -13.12 -21.86
CA HIS A 101 14.45 -12.35 -21.66
C HIS A 101 13.59 -12.91 -20.51
N LEU A 102 13.49 -14.23 -20.38
CA LEU A 102 12.78 -14.88 -19.28
C LEU A 102 13.44 -14.61 -17.92
N ALA A 103 14.77 -14.69 -17.87
CA ALA A 103 15.53 -14.36 -16.66
C ALA A 103 15.39 -12.87 -16.29
N ALA A 104 15.48 -11.95 -17.26
CA ALA A 104 15.25 -10.53 -17.06
C ALA A 104 13.85 -10.24 -16.51
N LEU A 105 12.80 -10.86 -17.09
CA LEU A 105 11.43 -10.75 -16.61
C LEU A 105 11.30 -11.19 -15.14
N ALA A 106 11.97 -12.25 -14.72
CA ALA A 106 11.96 -12.68 -13.33
C ALA A 106 12.58 -11.66 -12.39
N LEU A 107 13.70 -11.06 -12.78
CA LEU A 107 14.39 -10.04 -11.99
C LEU A 107 13.53 -8.76 -11.88
N GLU A 108 12.88 -8.36 -12.98
CA GLU A 108 11.94 -7.23 -12.98
C GLU A 108 10.72 -7.50 -12.12
N ALA A 109 10.13 -8.70 -12.22
CA ALA A 109 9.01 -9.09 -11.36
C ALA A 109 9.41 -9.13 -9.87
N ALA A 110 10.64 -9.55 -9.56
CA ALA A 110 11.18 -9.51 -8.21
C ALA A 110 11.37 -8.08 -7.71
N GLU A 111 11.87 -7.17 -8.55
CA GLU A 111 12.03 -5.76 -8.22
C GLU A 111 10.68 -5.08 -8.00
N PHE A 112 9.73 -5.31 -8.90
CA PHE A 112 8.36 -4.81 -8.79
C PHE A 112 7.71 -5.29 -7.49
N ALA A 113 7.90 -6.56 -7.13
CA ALA A 113 7.41 -7.11 -5.86
C ALA A 113 8.12 -6.52 -4.62
N ARG A 114 9.33 -5.95 -4.74
CA ARG A 114 10.05 -5.26 -3.66
C ARG A 114 9.58 -3.82 -3.47
N THR A 115 9.26 -3.12 -4.55
CA THR A 115 8.87 -1.69 -4.51
C THR A 115 7.39 -1.47 -4.17
N ARG A 116 6.50 -2.37 -4.60
CA ARG A 116 5.05 -2.26 -4.35
C ARG A 116 4.60 -2.31 -2.88
N PRO A 117 5.21 -3.10 -1.97
CA PRO A 117 4.86 -3.10 -0.55
C PRO A 117 5.06 -1.74 0.12
N LEU A 118 6.03 -0.93 -0.34
CA LEU A 118 6.28 0.40 0.21
C LEU A 118 5.12 1.38 -0.07
N GLN A 119 4.37 1.17 -1.15
CA GLN A 119 3.20 2.00 -1.50
C GLN A 119 1.96 1.69 -0.65
N LEU A 120 1.95 0.56 0.07
CA LEU A 120 0.85 0.13 0.94
C LEU A 120 1.20 0.19 2.42
N LEU A 121 2.29 0.88 2.78
CA LEU A 121 2.53 1.23 4.16
C LEU A 121 1.44 2.19 4.64
N PRO A 122 1.02 2.06 5.92
CA PRO A 122 0.07 3.00 6.45
C PRO A 122 0.71 4.40 6.49
N LEU A 123 -0.02 5.41 6.00
CA LEU A 123 0.34 6.83 6.09
C LEU A 123 0.59 7.23 7.56
N ALA A 124 -0.19 6.64 8.47
CA ALA A 124 -0.01 6.78 9.91
C ALA A 124 -0.58 5.56 10.66
N THR A 125 -0.14 5.38 11.90
CA THR A 125 -0.70 4.41 12.85
C THR A 125 -0.92 5.12 14.19
N VAL A 126 -2.12 4.99 14.76
CA VAL A 126 -2.50 5.63 16.04
C VAL A 126 -3.36 4.66 16.83
N GLY A 127 -2.90 4.28 18.03
CA GLY A 127 -3.66 3.40 18.93
C GLY A 127 -4.19 2.15 18.23
N GLY A 128 -3.32 1.38 17.56
CA GLY A 128 -3.70 0.16 16.83
C GLY A 128 -4.39 0.39 15.48
N SER A 129 -4.94 1.58 15.24
CA SER A 129 -5.58 1.93 13.97
C SER A 129 -4.59 2.36 12.90
N ARG A 130 -4.86 1.98 11.64
CA ARG A 130 -3.98 2.24 10.49
C ARG A 130 -4.71 3.06 9.41
N PHE A 131 -3.97 3.96 8.77
CA PHE A 131 -4.49 4.86 7.73
C PHE A 131 -3.79 4.60 6.39
N PHE A 132 -4.52 4.49 5.28
CA PHE A 132 -3.96 4.21 3.95
C PHE A 132 -4.58 5.12 2.88
N SER A 133 -3.83 5.44 1.83
CA SER A 133 -4.41 6.09 0.64
C SER A 133 -5.35 5.13 -0.09
N LEU A 134 -6.58 5.56 -0.39
CA LEU A 134 -7.51 4.79 -1.20
C LEU A 134 -6.97 4.57 -2.61
N ALA A 135 -6.28 5.55 -3.19
CA ALA A 135 -5.67 5.42 -4.51
C ALA A 135 -4.59 4.33 -4.51
N ALA A 136 -3.73 4.28 -3.48
CA ALA A 136 -2.73 3.24 -3.33
C ALA A 136 -3.36 1.84 -3.18
N LEU A 137 -4.44 1.74 -2.39
CA LEU A 137 -5.17 0.48 -2.21
C LEU A 137 -5.92 0.03 -3.47
N ARG A 138 -6.43 0.95 -4.29
CA ARG A 138 -7.03 0.64 -5.60
C ARG A 138 -6.01 0.15 -6.62
N ALA A 139 -4.78 0.65 -6.53
CA ALA A 139 -3.66 0.23 -7.36
C ALA A 139 -3.01 -1.09 -6.89
N ALA A 140 -3.39 -1.61 -5.72
CA ALA A 140 -2.88 -2.87 -5.19
C ALA A 140 -3.54 -4.09 -5.86
N ASP A 141 -2.78 -5.18 -5.96
CA ASP A 141 -3.34 -6.47 -6.31
C ASP A 141 -3.95 -7.17 -5.08
N SER A 142 -4.82 -8.17 -5.34
CA SER A 142 -5.45 -9.01 -4.32
C SER A 142 -4.45 -9.65 -3.34
N ALA A 143 -3.27 -10.10 -3.80
CA ALA A 143 -2.30 -10.77 -2.93
C ALA A 143 -1.68 -9.81 -1.91
N LEU A 144 -1.43 -8.56 -2.30
CA LEU A 144 -0.97 -7.51 -1.42
C LEU A 144 -2.05 -7.09 -0.43
N LEU A 145 -3.30 -6.94 -0.87
CA LEU A 145 -4.42 -6.66 0.04
C LEU A 145 -4.58 -7.78 1.08
N HIS A 146 -4.52 -9.04 0.67
CA HIS A 146 -4.53 -10.18 1.59
C HIS A 146 -3.42 -10.05 2.67
N LYS A 147 -2.20 -9.68 2.26
CA LYS A 147 -1.08 -9.52 3.19
C LYS A 147 -1.23 -8.31 4.13
N VAL A 148 -1.72 -7.18 3.63
CA VAL A 148 -1.87 -5.93 4.41
C VAL A 148 -2.99 -6.05 5.45
N PHE A 149 -4.11 -6.65 5.08
CA PHE A 149 -5.28 -6.77 5.95
C PHE A 149 -5.36 -8.12 6.69
N GLN A 150 -4.54 -9.11 6.33
CA GLN A 150 -4.54 -10.47 6.89
C GLN A 150 -5.94 -11.13 6.84
N LEU A 151 -6.66 -10.90 5.75
CA LEU A 151 -8.00 -11.43 5.52
C LEU A 151 -7.93 -12.66 4.61
N ASP A 152 -8.89 -13.57 4.72
CA ASP A 152 -9.00 -14.69 3.78
C ASP A 152 -9.21 -14.23 2.32
N ARG A 153 -9.06 -15.16 1.37
CA ARG A 153 -9.17 -14.88 -0.07
C ARG A 153 -10.54 -14.34 -0.48
N ALA A 154 -11.63 -14.84 0.12
CA ALA A 154 -12.99 -14.42 -0.22
C ALA A 154 -13.29 -12.99 0.28
N HIS A 155 -12.85 -12.66 1.50
CA HIS A 155 -12.92 -11.31 2.06
C HIS A 155 -12.05 -10.33 1.28
N THR A 156 -10.86 -10.76 0.87
CA THR A 156 -9.94 -9.94 0.06
C THR A 156 -10.56 -9.54 -1.27
N GLN A 157 -11.18 -10.48 -1.99
CA GLN A 157 -11.86 -10.19 -3.27
C GLN A 157 -13.04 -9.23 -3.11
N ARG A 158 -13.84 -9.42 -2.05
CA ARG A 158 -14.95 -8.50 -1.72
C ARG A 158 -14.44 -7.11 -1.35
N LEU A 159 -13.36 -7.03 -0.58
CA LEU A 159 -12.73 -5.79 -0.17
C LEU A 159 -12.17 -5.01 -1.38
N GLU A 160 -11.53 -5.70 -2.32
CA GLU A 160 -11.07 -5.12 -3.57
C GLU A 160 -12.23 -4.50 -4.37
N LYS A 161 -13.35 -5.24 -4.52
CA LYS A 161 -14.56 -4.72 -5.17
C LYS A 161 -15.13 -3.51 -4.43
N PHE A 162 -15.11 -3.52 -3.10
CA PHE A 162 -15.54 -2.39 -2.28
C PHE A 162 -14.67 -1.15 -2.53
N PHE A 163 -13.34 -1.27 -2.51
CA PHE A 163 -12.44 -0.15 -2.78
C PHE A 163 -12.63 0.43 -4.17
N ARG A 164 -12.85 -0.40 -5.21
CA ARG A 164 -13.07 0.08 -6.58
C ARG A 164 -14.42 0.76 -6.77
N SER A 165 -15.48 0.27 -6.13
CA SER A 165 -16.86 0.73 -6.38
C SER A 165 -17.33 1.87 -5.48
N LYS A 166 -16.69 2.09 -4.33
CA LYS A 166 -17.12 3.09 -3.33
C LYS A 166 -16.05 4.14 -3.10
N ASN A 167 -16.45 5.41 -3.10
CA ASN A 167 -15.63 6.53 -2.64
C ASN A 167 -15.87 6.85 -1.15
N SER A 168 -16.93 6.26 -0.56
CA SER A 168 -17.20 6.32 0.87
C SER A 168 -18.03 5.11 1.34
N GLY A 169 -17.87 4.70 2.60
CA GLY A 169 -18.63 3.61 3.20
C GLY A 169 -17.88 2.89 4.33
N SER A 170 -18.53 1.91 4.93
CA SER A 170 -17.92 1.01 5.92
C SER A 170 -18.00 -0.43 5.40
N TYR A 171 -16.94 -1.19 5.61
CA TYR A 171 -16.83 -2.60 5.30
C TYR A 171 -16.37 -3.36 6.54
N PRO A 172 -17.25 -4.16 7.18
CA PRO A 172 -16.84 -5.02 8.28
C PRO A 172 -16.05 -6.22 7.75
N ALA A 173 -14.93 -6.53 8.37
CA ALA A 173 -14.15 -7.74 8.09
C ALA A 173 -13.84 -8.49 9.41
N PRO A 174 -13.40 -9.76 9.34
CA PRO A 174 -12.94 -10.49 10.52
C PRO A 174 -11.89 -9.69 11.30
N GLY A 175 -12.14 -9.44 12.58
CA GLY A 175 -11.22 -8.74 13.49
C GLY A 175 -11.05 -7.23 13.26
N VAL A 176 -11.48 -6.66 12.13
CA VAL A 176 -11.29 -5.24 11.79
C VAL A 176 -12.50 -4.59 11.15
N LEU A 177 -12.70 -3.30 11.42
CA LEU A 177 -13.62 -2.44 10.68
C LEU A 177 -12.83 -1.56 9.70
N ILE A 178 -13.18 -1.65 8.42
CA ILE A 178 -12.58 -0.83 7.37
C ILE A 178 -13.56 0.28 7.00
N ARG A 179 -13.13 1.54 7.02
CA ARG A 179 -13.92 2.68 6.55
C ARG A 179 -13.19 3.39 5.42
N VAL A 180 -13.93 3.71 4.38
CA VAL A 180 -13.46 4.53 3.26
C VAL A 180 -14.22 5.83 3.30
N SER A 181 -13.54 6.93 3.07
CA SER A 181 -14.17 8.19 2.71
C SER A 181 -13.13 9.02 1.95
N CYS A 182 -13.44 10.22 1.44
CA CYS A 182 -12.55 11.23 0.82
C CYS A 182 -11.09 10.83 0.46
N GLY A 183 -10.88 9.75 -0.31
CA GLY A 183 -9.54 9.32 -0.76
C GLY A 183 -8.64 8.57 0.25
N LEU A 184 -9.12 8.25 1.45
CA LEU A 184 -8.34 7.54 2.50
C LEU A 184 -9.14 6.33 3.04
N VAL A 185 -8.42 5.36 3.60
CA VAL A 185 -8.95 4.14 4.18
C VAL A 185 -8.45 4.03 5.60
N TYR A 186 -9.39 3.88 6.52
CA TYR A 186 -9.15 3.70 7.94
C TYR A 186 -9.43 2.26 8.33
N VAL A 187 -8.53 1.65 9.08
CA VAL A 187 -8.63 0.27 9.54
C VAL A 187 -8.48 0.27 11.05
N ALA A 188 -9.55 -0.10 11.75
CA ALA A 188 -9.59 -0.23 13.20
C ALA A 188 -9.81 -1.69 13.62
N PRO A 189 -9.21 -2.15 14.72
CA PRO A 189 -9.62 -3.38 15.38
C PRO A 189 -11.11 -3.32 15.77
N LYS A 190 -11.82 -4.45 15.63
CA LYS A 190 -13.25 -4.52 15.94
C LYS A 190 -13.44 -4.43 17.46
N GLY A 191 -14.17 -3.41 17.93
CA GLY A 191 -14.43 -3.18 19.35
C GLY A 191 -13.51 -2.14 20.02
N GLU A 192 -12.46 -1.68 19.33
CA GLU A 192 -11.72 -0.49 19.76
C GLU A 192 -12.52 0.78 19.46
N PRO A 193 -12.39 1.83 20.30
CA PRO A 193 -13.23 3.02 20.19
C PRO A 193 -13.06 3.69 18.82
N GLU A 194 -14.16 4.26 18.31
CA GLU A 194 -14.08 5.29 17.28
C GLU A 194 -13.04 6.34 17.76
N LEU A 195 -12.19 6.84 16.85
CA LEU A 195 -11.10 7.76 17.21
C LEU A 195 -11.59 8.82 18.21
N PRO A 196 -10.84 9.07 19.29
CA PRO A 196 -11.29 9.98 20.35
C PRO A 196 -11.68 11.33 19.76
N GLY A 197 -12.84 11.81 20.19
CA GLY A 197 -13.32 13.15 19.86
C GLY A 197 -12.36 14.23 20.32
N ALA A 198 -12.53 15.43 19.77
CA ALA A 198 -11.88 16.61 20.29
C ALA A 198 -12.26 16.77 21.77
N ARG A 199 -11.26 16.91 22.65
CA ARG A 199 -11.42 17.20 24.08
C ARG A 199 -10.95 18.62 24.32
N GLY A 200 -11.67 19.38 25.12
CA GLY A 200 -11.27 20.75 25.44
C GLY A 200 -12.19 21.39 26.46
N GLU A 201 -11.64 22.40 27.13
CA GLU A 201 -12.30 23.27 28.10
C GLU A 201 -12.12 24.73 27.64
N GLY A 202 -13.16 25.55 27.81
CA GLY A 202 -13.10 26.97 27.44
C GLY A 202 -13.08 27.21 25.93
N ARG A 203 -11.98 27.79 25.41
CA ARG A 203 -11.82 28.24 24.00
C ARG A 203 -10.81 27.41 23.20
N VAL A 204 -10.23 26.35 23.76
CA VAL A 204 -9.23 25.51 23.10
C VAL A 204 -9.65 24.05 23.16
N TRP A 205 -9.58 23.38 22.01
CA TRP A 205 -9.92 21.97 21.88
C TRP A 205 -8.82 21.22 21.14
N GLU A 206 -8.39 20.10 21.70
CA GLU A 206 -7.40 19.23 21.10
C GLU A 206 -8.08 18.00 20.51
N SER A 207 -7.78 17.74 19.25
CA SER A 207 -8.19 16.55 18.52
C SER A 207 -6.96 15.82 17.99
N LEU A 208 -7.12 14.59 17.53
CA LEU A 208 -6.04 13.88 16.84
C LEU A 208 -5.57 14.60 15.57
N LEU A 209 -6.42 15.42 14.95
CA LEU A 209 -6.08 16.18 13.74
C LEU A 209 -5.35 17.49 14.05
N GLY A 210 -5.37 17.95 15.30
CA GLY A 210 -4.81 19.25 15.64
C GLY A 210 -5.57 19.96 16.72
N ARG A 211 -5.06 21.14 17.05
CA ARG A 211 -5.61 22.04 18.04
C ARG A 211 -6.53 23.04 17.36
N TRP A 212 -7.69 23.24 17.94
CA TRP A 212 -8.71 24.19 17.50
C TRP A 212 -8.84 25.26 18.56
N LYS A 213 -8.97 26.52 18.15
CA LYS A 213 -9.15 27.64 19.07
C LYS A 213 -10.25 28.58 18.56
N LEU A 214 -11.15 28.96 19.46
CA LEU A 214 -12.18 29.96 19.21
C LEU A 214 -11.61 31.34 19.53
N GLU A 215 -11.60 32.23 18.54
CA GLU A 215 -10.99 33.56 18.69
C GLU A 215 -11.98 34.61 19.25
N ASN A 216 -13.29 34.32 19.24
CA ASN A 216 -14.34 35.25 19.70
C ASN A 216 -14.87 34.90 21.10
N ASP A 217 -15.55 35.84 21.77
CA ASP A 217 -16.09 35.71 23.14
C ASP A 217 -17.32 34.79 23.29
N GLY A 218 -17.60 33.96 22.29
CA GLY A 218 -18.71 33.01 22.34
C GLY A 218 -18.47 31.85 23.31
N SER A 219 -19.52 31.36 23.96
CA SER A 219 -19.50 30.09 24.69
C SER A 219 -19.98 28.95 23.80
N PHE A 220 -19.32 27.80 23.87
CA PHE A 220 -19.70 26.60 23.12
C PHE A 220 -19.86 25.39 24.05
N SER A 221 -20.84 24.54 23.77
CA SER A 221 -20.93 23.19 24.33
C SER A 221 -20.58 22.20 23.22
N GLY A 222 -19.74 21.19 23.50
CA GLY A 222 -19.26 20.20 22.53
C GLY A 222 -20.37 19.54 21.72
N ALA A 223 -20.81 20.17 20.63
CA ALA A 223 -21.96 19.70 19.87
C ALA A 223 -21.53 18.59 18.91
N HIS A 224 -21.95 17.37 19.22
CA HIS A 224 -21.84 16.22 18.33
C HIS A 224 -22.80 16.38 17.13
N ALA A 225 -22.33 16.90 16.00
CA ALA A 225 -23.19 17.09 14.84
C ALA A 225 -23.66 15.74 14.26
N ARG A 226 -24.97 15.43 14.43
CA ARG A 226 -25.63 14.28 13.79
C ARG A 226 -26.37 14.75 12.53
N GLY A 227 -26.20 14.03 11.41
CA GLY A 227 -27.15 14.05 10.28
C GLY A 227 -26.85 15.03 9.13
N ARG A 228 -26.82 16.36 9.35
CA ARG A 228 -26.76 17.35 8.25
C ARG A 228 -25.46 17.34 7.45
N LEU A 229 -24.33 17.03 8.09
CA LEU A 229 -23.00 17.10 7.49
C LEU A 229 -22.69 16.00 6.48
N LYS A 230 -23.50 14.93 6.43
CA LYS A 230 -23.30 13.80 5.50
C LYS A 230 -23.49 14.19 4.03
N LYS A 231 -24.22 15.28 3.76
CA LYS A 231 -24.56 15.74 2.40
C LYS A 231 -23.49 16.62 1.77
N LEU A 232 -22.69 17.31 2.58
CA LEU A 232 -21.52 18.05 2.12
C LEU A 232 -20.40 17.01 1.99
N GLN A 233 -19.68 16.93 0.87
CA GLN A 233 -18.62 15.94 0.60
C GLN A 233 -17.35 16.10 1.47
N VAL A 234 -17.55 16.54 2.72
CA VAL A 234 -16.52 16.82 3.71
C VAL A 234 -16.17 15.53 4.43
N PRO A 235 -14.88 15.29 4.74
CA PRO A 235 -14.47 14.18 5.55
C PRO A 235 -15.03 14.27 7.00
N LEU A 236 -16.20 13.66 7.23
CA LEU A 236 -16.89 13.45 8.53
C LEU A 236 -16.12 12.61 9.58
N TRP A 237 -14.83 12.41 9.38
CA TRP A 237 -14.31 11.06 9.25
C TRP A 237 -14.32 10.20 10.48
N PHE A 238 -14.14 10.75 11.66
CA PHE A 238 -14.05 9.91 12.83
C PHE A 238 -14.77 10.65 13.93
N ARG A 239 -15.91 10.08 14.29
CA ARG A 239 -16.97 10.73 15.02
C ARG A 239 -16.38 11.56 16.18
N ASN A 240 -16.58 12.88 16.13
CA ASN A 240 -16.23 13.89 17.13
C ASN A 240 -14.88 14.65 16.99
N SER A 241 -14.08 14.47 15.92
CA SER A 241 -12.80 15.22 15.78
C SER A 241 -12.90 16.58 15.06
N VAL A 242 -14.11 17.08 14.77
CA VAL A 242 -14.33 18.38 14.11
C VAL A 242 -15.28 19.21 14.96
N PRO A 243 -14.83 20.33 15.56
CA PRO A 243 -15.72 21.29 16.23
C PRO A 243 -16.75 21.85 15.24
N CYS A 244 -17.95 22.17 15.73
CA CYS A 244 -19.00 22.81 14.93
C CYS A 244 -19.42 24.10 15.62
N LEU A 245 -19.97 25.06 14.87
CA LEU A 245 -20.52 26.29 15.43
C LEU A 245 -22.04 26.19 15.55
N GLU A 246 -22.58 26.55 16.72
CA GLU A 246 -24.02 26.81 16.86
C GLU A 246 -24.29 28.29 16.58
N ARG A 247 -24.97 28.62 15.48
CA ARG A 247 -25.21 30.02 15.07
C ARG A 247 -26.42 30.65 15.76
N ARG A 248 -27.47 29.87 16.05
CA ARG A 248 -28.73 30.26 16.73
C ARG A 248 -29.34 29.03 17.40
N ARG A 249 -30.02 29.17 18.55
CA ARG A 249 -30.60 28.06 19.36
C ARG A 249 -31.10 26.86 18.50
N GLY A 250 -30.25 25.85 18.31
CA GLY A 250 -30.51 24.61 17.58
C GLY A 250 -29.90 24.47 16.16
N GLU A 251 -29.38 25.53 15.55
CA GLU A 251 -28.75 25.49 14.22
C GLU A 251 -27.23 25.35 14.31
N VAL A 252 -26.73 24.20 13.86
CA VAL A 252 -25.30 23.84 13.87
C VAL A 252 -24.74 23.87 12.44
N GLU A 253 -23.65 24.60 12.25
CA GLU A 253 -22.89 24.69 11.00
C GLU A 253 -21.51 24.02 11.15
N PRO A 254 -21.07 23.24 10.14
CA PRO A 254 -19.74 22.61 10.19
C PRO A 254 -18.63 23.64 10.06
N LEU A 255 -17.57 23.47 10.84
CA LEU A 255 -16.28 24.08 10.51
C LEU A 255 -15.53 23.14 9.56
N VAL A 256 -15.33 23.61 8.33
CA VAL A 256 -14.55 22.87 7.33
C VAL A 256 -13.23 23.63 7.12
N PRO A 257 -12.10 23.04 7.55
CA PRO A 257 -10.77 23.53 7.20
C PRO A 257 -10.63 23.77 5.69
N PRO A 258 -10.13 24.93 5.25
CA PRO A 258 -9.70 25.11 3.86
C PRO A 258 -8.53 24.17 3.52
N ARG A 259 -7.63 23.91 4.48
CA ARG A 259 -6.53 22.93 4.38
C ARG A 259 -6.37 22.19 5.70
N TRP A 260 -6.29 20.86 5.66
CA TRP A 260 -6.14 20.04 6.87
C TRP A 260 -4.68 19.91 7.34
N PHE A 261 -3.71 20.22 6.49
CA PHE A 261 -2.28 20.03 6.76
C PHE A 261 -1.51 21.34 7.01
N GLU A 262 -2.18 22.49 6.89
CA GLU A 262 -1.60 23.82 7.13
C GLU A 262 -2.42 24.55 8.20
N PRO A 263 -1.79 25.43 9.01
CA PRO A 263 -2.52 26.32 9.88
C PRO A 263 -3.47 27.21 9.08
N TRP A 264 -4.64 27.48 9.62
CA TRP A 264 -5.60 28.42 9.03
C TRP A 264 -6.40 29.14 10.10
N GLN A 265 -6.96 30.29 9.72
CA GLN A 265 -7.82 31.10 10.55
C GLN A 265 -9.01 31.62 9.73
N THR A 266 -10.19 31.60 10.32
CA THR A 266 -11.42 32.25 9.81
C THR A 266 -11.91 33.28 10.83
N ALA A 267 -12.99 34.00 10.51
CA ALA A 267 -13.56 35.06 11.36
C ALA A 267 -14.03 34.61 12.77
N GLY A 268 -13.89 33.33 13.13
CA GLY A 268 -14.15 32.85 14.48
C GLY A 268 -13.27 31.72 14.98
N TRP A 269 -12.46 31.08 14.14
CA TRP A 269 -11.65 29.93 14.53
C TRP A 269 -10.25 29.99 13.98
N SER A 270 -9.30 29.46 14.74
CA SER A 270 -8.00 29.03 14.24
C SER A 270 -7.84 27.53 14.44
N PHE A 271 -7.05 26.93 13.56
CA PHE A 271 -6.68 25.52 13.64
C PHE A 271 -5.19 25.37 13.39
N GLU A 272 -4.54 24.64 14.28
CA GLU A 272 -3.15 24.23 14.18
C GLU A 272 -3.12 22.72 13.92
N PRO A 273 -2.67 22.27 12.73
CA PRO A 273 -2.67 20.85 12.40
C PRO A 273 -1.65 20.09 13.25
N SER A 274 -2.03 18.87 13.66
CA SER A 274 -1.12 17.91 14.28
C SER A 274 -0.18 17.30 13.23
N GLU A 275 0.88 16.65 13.70
CA GLU A 275 1.77 15.86 12.83
C GLU A 275 1.01 14.74 12.10
N LEU A 276 0.00 14.15 12.75
CA LEU A 276 -0.87 13.17 12.14
C LEU A 276 -1.62 13.76 10.94
N SER A 277 -2.15 14.98 11.09
CA SER A 277 -2.87 15.66 10.02
C SER A 277 -1.94 16.00 8.84
N ARG A 278 -0.73 16.49 9.12
CA ARG A 278 0.28 16.74 8.08
C ARG A 278 0.62 15.47 7.30
N ARG A 279 0.90 14.37 8.01
CA ARG A 279 1.25 13.07 7.41
C ARG A 279 0.12 12.46 6.58
N ILE A 280 -1.11 12.58 7.03
CA ILE A 280 -2.28 12.00 6.34
C ILE A 280 -2.69 12.85 5.13
N PHE A 281 -2.78 14.17 5.27
CA PHE A 281 -3.44 15.02 4.28
C PHE A 281 -2.52 15.67 3.26
N ALA A 282 -1.26 15.95 3.61
CA ALA A 282 -0.32 16.55 2.64
C ALA A 282 -0.12 15.69 1.37
N PRO A 283 -0.01 14.34 1.45
CA PRO A 283 0.09 13.49 0.26
C PRO A 283 -1.21 13.42 -0.56
N LEU A 284 -2.37 13.44 0.11
CA LEU A 284 -3.67 13.28 -0.54
C LEU A 284 -4.02 14.48 -1.40
N GLN A 285 -3.77 15.70 -0.92
CA GLN A 285 -4.17 16.91 -1.63
C GLN A 285 -3.39 17.12 -2.94
N ARG A 286 -2.11 16.70 -2.98
CA ARG A 286 -1.29 16.63 -4.19
C ARG A 286 -1.85 15.67 -5.25
N SER A 287 -2.55 14.61 -4.82
CA SER A 287 -3.13 13.61 -5.73
C SER A 287 -4.50 14.00 -6.30
N THR A 288 -5.22 14.92 -5.65
CA THR A 288 -6.62 15.25 -6.00
C THR A 288 -6.78 16.44 -6.95
N GLY A 289 -5.71 17.18 -7.27
CA GLY A 289 -5.74 18.27 -8.26
C GLY A 289 -6.72 19.43 -7.98
N ARG A 290 -7.42 19.43 -6.84
CA ARG A 290 -8.36 20.51 -6.46
C ARG A 290 -7.61 21.64 -5.78
N THR A 291 -7.40 22.72 -6.52
CA THR A 291 -7.08 24.05 -5.99
C THR A 291 -8.31 24.67 -5.31
N PRO A 292 -8.12 25.61 -4.36
CA PRO A 292 -9.19 26.08 -3.47
C PRO A 292 -10.18 27.07 -4.08
N GLU A 293 -10.02 27.48 -5.34
CA GLU A 293 -10.70 28.65 -5.90
C GLU A 293 -12.18 28.46 -6.27
N ASN A 294 -12.71 27.22 -6.21
CA ASN A 294 -14.11 26.97 -6.53
C ASN A 294 -14.93 26.57 -5.29
N SER A 295 -15.10 27.51 -4.37
CA SER A 295 -16.32 27.57 -3.54
C SER A 295 -17.21 28.67 -4.11
N PRO A 296 -18.53 28.44 -4.30
CA PRO A 296 -19.40 29.43 -4.91
C PRO A 296 -19.52 30.61 -3.94
N GLU A 297 -19.00 31.77 -4.37
CA GLU A 297 -19.33 33.03 -3.71
C GLU A 297 -20.84 33.20 -3.74
N ASP A 298 -21.39 33.27 -2.53
CA ASP A 298 -22.77 33.55 -2.21
C ASP A 298 -23.12 34.91 -2.84
N GLY A 299 -24.02 34.90 -3.83
CA GLY A 299 -24.53 36.11 -4.43
C GLY A 299 -25.23 36.96 -3.37
N ARG A 300 -24.68 38.14 -3.06
CA ARG A 300 -25.38 39.27 -2.44
C ARG A 300 -24.51 40.54 -2.45
N ARG A 301 -24.58 41.30 -3.53
CA ARG A 301 -24.59 42.78 -3.55
C ARG A 301 -25.47 43.17 -4.74
N SER A 302 -26.77 43.35 -4.50
CA SER A 302 -27.42 44.66 -4.27
C SER A 302 -27.29 45.59 -5.47
N ARG A 303 -28.47 46.00 -5.97
CA ARG A 303 -28.74 47.07 -6.93
C ARG A 303 -27.81 48.27 -6.79
#